data_AF-A0A3M9ZKA4-F1
#
_entry.id   AF-A0A3M9ZKA4-F1
#
_cell.length_a   1.000
_cell.length_b   1.000
_cell.length_c   1.000
_cell.angle_alpha   90.00
_cell.angle_beta   90.00
_cell.angle_gamma   90.00
#
_symmetry.space_group_name_H-M   'P 1'
#
loop_
_entity.id
_entity.type
_entity.pdbx_description
1 polymer ?
#
loop_
_entity_poly.entity_id
_entity_poly.type
_entity_poly.pdbx_seq_one_letter_code
_entity_poly.pdbx_strand_id
1 'polypeptide(L)' 'MAGSTVVRLGDAFSYGDMATQRLFGGLASVVVLEGFDKCLEAAASDRDTIAMVPVYNPANKKIACADSVPVMERA' A
#
# COMPACT_ATOMS: atom_id res chain seq x y z
N MET A 1 2.90 22.99 3.90
CA MET A 1 2.39 21.83 4.68
C MET A 1 2.98 20.61 4.03
N ALA A 2 3.87 19.88 4.72
CA ALA A 2 4.35 18.60 4.22
C ALA A 2 3.17 17.62 4.33
N GLY A 3 2.64 17.17 3.19
CA GLY A 3 1.62 16.13 3.18
C GLY A 3 2.18 14.82 3.72
N SER A 4 1.31 13.92 4.19
CA SER A 4 1.69 12.59 4.64
C SER A 4 2.51 11.84 3.58
N THR A 5 3.39 10.94 4.01
CA THR A 5 4.14 10.07 3.09
C THR A 5 3.33 8.81 2.84
N VAL A 6 3.17 8.41 1.59
CA VAL A 6 2.56 7.12 1.23
C VAL A 6 3.64 6.19 0.71
N VAL A 7 3.83 5.06 1.38
CA VAL A 7 4.70 3.97 0.93
C VAL A 7 3.87 2.89 0.24
N ARG A 8 4.34 2.37 -0.90
CA ARG A 8 3.63 1.32 -1.64
C ARG A 8 4.58 0.36 -2.35
N LEU A 9 4.08 -0.84 -2.66
CA LEU A 9 4.75 -1.80 -3.53
C LEU A 9 4.46 -1.51 -5.02
N GLY A 10 5.45 -1.76 -5.86
CA GLY A 10 5.33 -1.85 -7.32
C GLY A 10 5.62 -0.54 -8.05
N ASP A 11 5.63 -0.60 -9.38
CA ASP A 11 6.08 0.53 -10.20
C ASP A 11 4.96 1.55 -10.47
N ALA A 12 5.32 2.62 -11.18
CA ALA A 12 4.35 3.52 -11.81
C ALA A 12 3.38 2.71 -12.70
N PHE A 13 2.12 3.12 -12.75
CA PHE A 13 1.03 2.46 -13.50
C PHE A 13 0.59 1.09 -12.97
N SER A 14 1.12 0.62 -11.83
CA SER A 14 0.57 -0.56 -11.14
C SER A 14 -0.82 -0.26 -10.54
N TYR A 15 -1.59 -1.30 -10.20
CA TYR A 15 -2.85 -1.11 -9.47
C TYR A 15 -2.65 -0.42 -8.12
N GLY A 16 -1.49 -0.63 -7.47
CA GLY A 16 -1.10 0.10 -6.28
C GLY A 16 -0.94 1.60 -6.55
N ASP A 17 -0.25 1.96 -7.63
CA ASP A 17 -0.10 3.36 -8.07
C ASP A 17 -1.45 4.03 -8.36
N MET A 18 -2.31 3.38 -9.14
CA MET A 18 -3.64 3.89 -9.44
C MET A 18 -4.49 4.10 -8.19
N ALA A 19 -4.40 3.18 -7.22
CA ALA A 19 -5.15 3.28 -5.97
C ALA A 19 -4.60 4.41 -5.08
N THR A 20 -3.27 4.56 -4.99
CA THR A 20 -2.63 5.69 -4.30
C THR A 20 -3.01 7.03 -4.92
N GLN A 21 -2.97 7.15 -6.24
CA GLN A 21 -3.37 8.38 -6.94
C GLN A 21 -4.86 8.73 -6.71
N ARG A 22 -5.75 7.74 -6.68
CA ARG A 22 -7.18 7.97 -6.41
C ARG A 22 -7.47 8.43 -4.98
N LEU A 23 -6.73 7.93 -4.00
CA LEU A 23 -6.96 8.24 -2.58
C LEU A 23 -6.24 9.51 -2.14
N PHE A 24 -5.00 9.69 -2.57
CA PHE A 24 -4.10 10.73 -2.06
C PHE A 24 -3.74 11.78 -3.09
N GLY A 25 -3.91 11.51 -4.39
CA GLY A 25 -3.55 12.43 -5.47
C GLY A 25 -2.15 13.03 -5.28
N GLY A 26 -2.01 14.33 -5.59
CA GLY A 26 -0.79 15.11 -5.31
C GLY A 26 -0.68 15.65 -3.88
N LEU A 27 -1.51 15.18 -2.94
CA LEU A 27 -1.53 15.65 -1.55
C LEU A 27 -0.50 14.93 -0.66
N ALA A 28 0.07 13.83 -1.14
CA ALA A 28 1.05 13.01 -0.42
C ALA A 28 2.31 12.82 -1.26
N SER A 29 3.46 12.71 -0.58
CA SER A 29 4.69 12.22 -1.22
C SER A 29 4.60 10.70 -1.36
N VAL A 30 4.96 10.14 -2.50
CA VAL A 30 4.89 8.69 -2.74
C VAL A 30 6.28 8.09 -2.80
N VAL A 31 6.52 7.05 -2.00
CA VAL A 31 7.76 6.26 -2.00
C VAL A 31 7.43 4.82 -2.38
N VAL A 32 8.18 4.29 -3.35
CA VAL A 32 8.05 2.90 -3.78
C VAL A 32 9.07 2.05 -3.03
N LEU A 33 8.61 0.96 -2.41
CA LEU A 33 9.45 0.03 -1.65
C LEU A 33 9.37 -1.40 -2.21
N GLU A 34 10.43 -2.16 -1.95
CA GLU A 34 10.57 -3.56 -2.37
C GLU A 34 9.96 -4.51 -1.32
N GLY A 35 8.67 -4.79 -1.46
CA GLY A 35 7.91 -5.74 -0.65
C GLY A 35 6.91 -5.09 0.31
N PHE A 36 5.89 -5.85 0.71
CA PHE A 36 4.85 -5.37 1.63
C PHE A 36 5.38 -5.20 3.06
N ASP A 37 6.27 -6.08 3.53
CA ASP A 37 6.85 -5.99 4.86
C ASP A 37 7.58 -4.66 5.08
N LYS A 38 8.41 -4.23 4.11
CA LYS A 38 9.08 -2.92 4.16
C LYS A 38 8.08 -1.76 4.20
N CYS A 39 6.95 -1.86 3.49
CA CYS A 39 5.90 -0.85 3.55
C CYS A 39 5.28 -0.78 4.95
N LEU A 40 4.98 -1.92 5.56
CA LEU A 40 4.41 -2.02 6.89
C LEU A 40 5.40 -1.53 7.96
N GLU A 41 6.67 -1.92 7.87
CA GLU A 41 7.74 -1.46 8.77
C GLU A 41 7.92 0.06 8.71
N ALA A 42 7.86 0.66 7.52
CA ALA A 42 7.97 2.11 7.36
C ALA A 42 6.80 2.85 8.02
N ALA A 43 5.56 2.39 7.81
CA ALA A 43 4.38 2.97 8.46
C ALA A 43 4.34 2.72 9.98
N ALA A 44 4.92 1.62 10.47
CA ALA A 44 5.04 1.37 11.89
C ALA A 44 6.12 2.25 12.56
N SER A 45 7.14 2.64 11.82
CA SER A 45 8.28 3.42 12.32
C SER A 45 8.05 4.93 12.32
N ASP A 46 7.12 5.42 11.49
CA ASP A 46 6.82 6.84 11.36
C ASP A 46 5.31 7.10 11.35
N ARG A 47 4.86 7.98 12.25
CA ARG A 47 3.44 8.30 12.44
C ARG A 47 2.81 9.04 11.27
N ASP A 48 3.63 9.72 10.47
CA ASP A 48 3.16 10.50 9.31
C ASP A 48 3.25 9.70 7.99
N THR A 49 3.59 8.40 8.08
CA THR A 49 3.70 7.48 6.95
C THR A 49 2.51 6.53 6.88
N ILE A 50 1.93 6.38 5.68
CA ILE A 50 0.80 5.52 5.37
C ILE A 50 1.28 4.41 4.42
N ALA A 51 1.03 3.15 4.76
CA ALA A 51 1.29 2.02 3.87
C ALA A 51 0.08 1.68 3.01
N MET A 52 0.25 1.66 1.69
CA MET A 52 -0.78 1.19 0.75
C MET A 52 -0.57 -0.29 0.43
N VAL A 53 -1.43 -1.15 0.97
CA VAL A 53 -1.30 -2.61 0.88
C VAL A 53 -2.60 -3.22 0.35
N PRO A 54 -2.57 -4.05 -0.71
CA PRO A 54 -3.76 -4.77 -1.15
C PRO A 54 -4.11 -5.85 -0.12
N VAL A 55 -5.40 -5.93 0.22
CA VAL A 55 -5.91 -6.93 1.19
C VAL A 55 -6.91 -7.90 0.58
N TYR A 56 -7.51 -7.56 -0.57
CA TYR A 56 -8.40 -8.46 -1.30
C TYR A 56 -8.35 -8.18 -2.80
N ASN A 57 -8.35 -9.23 -3.63
CA ASN A 57 -8.46 -9.12 -5.08
C ASN A 57 -9.41 -10.19 -5.63
N PRO A 58 -10.56 -9.82 -6.22
CA PRO A 58 -11.53 -10.78 -6.73
C PRO A 58 -11.06 -11.53 -8.00
N ALA A 59 -10.13 -10.95 -8.77
CA ALA A 59 -9.60 -11.58 -9.99
C ALA A 59 -8.50 -12.60 -9.66
N ASN A 60 -7.63 -12.29 -8.70
CA ASN A 60 -6.57 -13.17 -8.22
C ASN A 60 -6.75 -13.39 -6.72
N LYS A 61 -7.41 -14.50 -6.35
CA LYS A 61 -7.72 -14.88 -4.95
C LYS A 61 -6.51 -15.02 -4.02
N LYS A 62 -5.28 -14.86 -4.54
CA LYS A 62 -4.04 -14.85 -3.76
C LYS A 62 -3.38 -13.48 -3.89
N ILE A 63 -3.17 -12.82 -2.77
CA ILE A 63 -2.23 -11.73 -2.65
C ILE A 63 -0.91 -12.38 -2.25
N ALA A 64 -0.02 -12.57 -3.22
CA ALA A 64 1.32 -13.06 -2.92
C ALA A 64 1.96 -12.07 -1.94
N CYS A 65 2.38 -12.57 -0.77
CA CYS A 65 3.22 -11.87 0.21
C CYS A 65 2.54 -10.91 1.20
N ALA A 66 1.21 -10.89 1.34
CA ALA A 66 0.57 -10.28 2.51
C ALA A 66 0.42 -11.31 3.65
N ASP A 67 1.49 -12.05 3.94
CA ASP A 67 1.53 -13.28 4.77
C ASP A 67 1.13 -13.08 6.25
N SER A 68 0.49 -11.96 6.60
CA SER A 68 -0.03 -11.64 7.93
C SER A 68 -1.21 -10.67 7.93
N VAL A 69 -1.75 -10.25 6.78
CA VAL A 69 -2.96 -9.42 6.76
C VAL A 69 -4.17 -10.34 6.63
N PRO A 70 -4.98 -10.52 7.69
CA PRO A 70 -6.16 -11.38 7.62
C PRO A 70 -7.11 -10.82 6.57
N VAL A 71 -7.17 -11.49 5.43
CA VAL A 71 -8.19 -11.24 4.41
C VAL A 71 -9.49 -11.76 4.98
N MET A 72 -10.41 -10.87 5.32
CA MET A 72 -11.77 -11.28 5.69
C MET A 72 -12.37 -12.04 4.50
N GLU A 73 -12.51 -13.36 4.64
CA GLU A 73 -13.42 -14.14 3.80
C GLU A 73 -14.84 -13.65 4.11
N ARG A 74 -15.43 -12.85 3.21
CA ARG A 74 -16.86 -12.58 3.28
C ARG A 74 -17.59 -13.86 2.86
N ALA A 75 -18.31 -14.45 3.81
CA ALA A 75 -19.29 -15.52 3.63
C ALA A 75 -20.47 -15.07 2.75
#